data_AF-A0A7C6B4Q0-F1
#
_entry.id   AF-A0A7C6B4Q0-F1
#
_cell.length_a   1.000
_cell.length_b   1.000
_cell.length_c   1.000
_cell.angle_alpha   90.00
_cell.angle_beta   90.00
_cell.angle_gamma   90.00
#
_symmetry.space_group_name_H-M   'P 1'
#
loop_
_entity.id
_entity.type
_entity.pdbx_description
1 polymer ?
#
loop_
_entity_poly.entity_id
_entity_poly.type
_entity_poly.pdbx_seq_one_letter_code
_entity_poly.pdbx_strand_id
1 'polypeptide(L)'
;MKGECCDMANPTRSIAAILTVSLLAVAVAACSGGATSPQGAAPSKTPAPAASSAPAAPVTPTAQPAAVAPSSTSLPGPTGGNEIKIGGIFNITGQNASQAELWMKAANLAVKQINDAGGIDGKQLTLVKEDAQSTNPGALAAYQKMIEVDKPVAILMTNLSTQIQAVSDVAKAAGLPEATGGTAVKNTHMGNPWILRLRPDDSIAA
;
A
#
# COMPACT_ATOMS: atom_id res chain seq x y z
N MET A 1 -1.29 -59.84 -6.82
CA MET A 1 -2.53 -60.63 -6.66
C MET A 1 -3.27 -60.06 -5.45
N LYS A 2 -4.49 -59.54 -5.67
CA LYS A 2 -5.49 -59.06 -4.67
C LYS A 2 -5.02 -57.87 -3.81
N GLY A 3 -5.69 -56.72 -3.70
CA GLY A 3 -7.05 -56.35 -4.06
C GLY A 3 -7.70 -55.68 -2.84
N GLU A 4 -7.52 -54.37 -2.69
CA GLU A 4 -8.23 -53.56 -1.69
C GLU A 4 -8.75 -52.29 -2.36
N CYS A 5 -9.73 -52.49 -3.25
CA CYS A 5 -10.81 -51.54 -3.43
C CYS A 5 -11.97 -52.01 -2.53
N CYS A 6 -12.72 -51.04 -2.01
CA CYS A 6 -14.00 -51.16 -1.29
C CYS A 6 -13.93 -51.21 0.25
N ASP A 7 -13.89 -50.03 0.87
CA ASP A 7 -14.72 -49.74 2.06
C ASP A 7 -15.02 -48.23 2.18
N MET A 8 -15.49 -47.63 1.07
CA MET A 8 -16.12 -46.29 1.07
C MET A 8 -17.62 -46.45 1.00
N ALA A 9 -18.24 -46.90 2.10
CA ALA A 9 -19.69 -47.02 2.18
C ALA A 9 -20.22 -46.92 3.62
N ASN A 10 -19.87 -45.87 4.38
CA ASN A 10 -20.72 -45.41 5.48
C ASN A 10 -20.43 -43.96 5.92
N PRO A 11 -21.21 -42.95 5.48
CA PRO A 11 -21.00 -41.55 5.87
C PRO A 11 -21.39 -41.23 7.32
N THR A 12 -21.98 -42.19 8.04
CA THR A 12 -22.56 -41.98 9.37
C THR A 12 -21.58 -42.15 10.53
N ARG A 13 -20.34 -42.62 10.28
CA ARG A 13 -19.33 -42.88 11.33
C ARG A 13 -18.31 -41.77 11.53
N SER A 14 -18.09 -40.88 10.55
CA SER A 14 -17.14 -39.76 10.69
C SER A 14 -17.71 -38.54 11.43
N ILE A 15 -19.05 -38.41 11.48
CA ILE A 15 -19.71 -37.27 12.15
C ILE A 15 -19.71 -37.44 13.68
N ALA A 16 -19.64 -38.67 14.18
CA ALA A 16 -19.58 -38.97 15.61
C ALA A 16 -18.20 -38.72 16.24
N ALA A 17 -17.13 -38.58 15.45
CA ALA A 17 -15.77 -38.35 15.94
C ALA A 17 -15.38 -36.86 16.07
N ILE A 18 -16.16 -35.96 15.46
CA ILE A 18 -15.85 -34.50 15.45
C ILE A 18 -16.57 -33.76 16.60
N LEU A 19 -17.60 -34.37 17.22
CA LEU A 19 -18.41 -33.73 18.24
C LEU A 19 -17.90 -33.92 19.69
N THR A 20 -16.83 -34.69 19.92
CA THR A 20 -16.30 -34.99 21.26
C THR A 20 -15.04 -34.20 21.64
N VAL A 21 -14.55 -33.30 20.78
CA VAL A 21 -13.36 -32.46 21.07
C VAL A 21 -13.73 -31.06 21.58
N SER A 22 -15.02 -30.71 21.65
CA SER A 22 -15.48 -29.38 22.09
C SER A 22 -15.85 -29.26 23.57
N LEU A 23 -15.45 -30.20 24.44
CA LEU A 23 -15.82 -30.12 25.86
C LEU A 23 -14.75 -30.68 26.81
N LEU A 24 -13.60 -30.02 26.93
CA LEU A 24 -12.81 -30.14 28.16
C LEU A 24 -11.90 -28.91 28.41
N ALA A 25 -12.04 -28.39 29.63
CA ALA A 25 -11.11 -27.50 30.36
C ALA A 25 -11.14 -25.98 30.06
N VAL A 26 -12.22 -25.36 30.56
CA VAL A 26 -12.20 -24.03 31.16
C VAL A 26 -11.67 -24.14 32.61
N ALA A 27 -10.82 -23.17 33.02
CA ALA A 27 -10.68 -22.55 34.35
C ALA A 27 -9.32 -22.66 35.11
N VAL A 28 -9.01 -21.54 35.80
CA VAL A 28 -8.08 -21.34 36.95
C VAL A 28 -6.62 -21.03 36.57
N ALA A 29 -5.87 -20.04 37.07
CA ALA A 29 -5.94 -19.00 38.12
C ALA A 29 -4.92 -17.88 37.71
N ALA A 30 -5.23 -16.58 37.83
CA ALA A 30 -5.01 -15.67 38.97
C ALA A 30 -3.55 -15.35 39.36
N CYS A 31 -3.23 -14.05 39.30
CA CYS A 31 -2.26 -13.23 40.08
C CYS A 31 -0.79 -13.67 40.22
N SER A 32 0.15 -12.86 39.70
CA SER A 32 1.08 -12.06 40.53
C SER A 32 2.16 -11.36 39.69
N GLY A 33 2.31 -10.05 39.92
CA GLY A 33 3.56 -9.30 40.04
C GLY A 33 4.75 -9.58 39.12
N GLY A 34 5.18 -8.55 38.39
CA GLY A 34 6.47 -8.57 37.71
C GLY A 34 6.77 -7.31 36.92
N ALA A 35 6.60 -6.14 37.51
CA ALA A 35 7.15 -4.89 36.99
C ALA A 35 8.68 -4.91 37.14
N THR A 36 9.42 -4.92 36.04
CA THR A 36 10.77 -4.33 35.90
C THR A 36 11.39 -4.74 34.57
N SER A 37 11.65 -3.76 33.70
CA SER A 37 12.92 -3.61 32.97
C SER A 37 12.98 -2.24 32.30
N PRO A 38 14.18 -1.65 32.15
CA PRO A 38 14.38 -0.25 32.46
C PRO A 38 14.34 0.67 31.24
N GLN A 39 13.67 1.79 31.45
CA GLN A 39 13.76 2.99 30.65
C GLN A 39 15.09 3.70 30.97
N GLY A 40 15.97 3.79 29.99
CA GLY A 40 17.26 4.46 30.11
C GLY A 40 17.52 5.38 28.93
N ALA A 41 17.02 6.62 28.99
CA ALA A 41 17.62 7.80 28.37
C ALA A 41 16.89 9.06 28.86
N ALA A 42 17.48 9.71 29.87
CA ALA A 42 17.13 11.04 30.35
C ALA A 42 17.84 12.12 29.49
N PRO A 43 17.56 13.43 29.64
CA PRO A 43 17.24 14.30 28.52
C PRO A 43 18.25 15.44 28.25
N SER A 44 18.04 16.07 27.10
CA SER A 44 18.17 17.51 26.78
C SER A 44 19.43 18.28 27.19
N LYS A 45 20.13 18.79 26.17
CA LYS A 45 20.63 20.18 26.18
C LYS A 45 20.43 20.84 24.81
N THR A 46 19.45 21.74 24.74
CA THR A 46 19.39 22.87 23.80
C THR A 46 20.53 23.85 24.14
N PRO A 47 21.01 24.66 23.18
CA PRO A 47 20.55 26.05 23.15
C PRO A 47 20.25 26.58 21.74
N ALA A 48 19.13 27.31 21.63
CA ALA A 48 18.93 28.38 20.64
C ALA A 48 19.93 29.53 20.90
N PRO A 49 20.25 30.41 19.93
CA PRO A 49 19.38 31.54 19.58
C PRO A 49 19.46 31.85 18.05
N ALA A 50 18.86 32.85 17.41
CA ALA A 50 18.31 34.13 17.83
C ALA A 50 17.24 34.58 16.83
N ALA A 51 16.26 35.32 17.33
CA ALA A 51 15.28 36.07 16.57
C ALA A 51 15.91 37.22 15.77
N SER A 52 15.31 37.55 14.63
CA SER A 52 15.30 38.93 14.13
C SER A 52 13.96 39.21 13.49
N SER A 53 13.43 40.38 13.82
CA SER A 53 12.04 40.79 13.75
C SER A 53 11.86 42.00 12.83
N ALA A 54 10.63 42.14 12.34
CA ALA A 54 9.94 43.36 11.86
C ALA A 54 10.00 43.67 10.35
N PRO A 55 8.99 44.39 9.79
CA PRO A 55 7.57 44.41 10.13
C PRO A 55 6.63 44.28 8.89
N ALA A 56 5.35 44.07 9.18
CA ALA A 56 4.24 44.04 8.24
C ALA A 56 3.93 45.42 7.63
N ALA A 57 3.49 45.41 6.37
CA ALA A 57 2.69 46.47 5.76
C ALA A 57 1.55 45.86 4.92
N PRO A 58 0.39 46.52 4.82
CA PRO A 58 -0.88 45.90 4.48
C PRO A 58 -1.09 45.83 2.96
N VAL A 59 -1.64 44.73 2.46
CA VAL A 59 -2.19 44.67 1.09
C VAL A 59 -3.70 44.50 1.16
N THR A 60 -4.38 45.57 0.77
CA THR A 60 -5.82 45.72 0.62
C THR A 60 -6.33 44.81 -0.51
N PRO A 61 -7.50 44.15 -0.38
CA PRO A 61 -8.03 43.26 -1.40
C PRO A 61 -8.69 44.08 -2.52
N THR A 62 -8.25 43.90 -3.77
CA THR A 62 -8.91 44.54 -4.92
C THR A 62 -9.12 43.54 -6.05
N ALA A 63 -10.40 43.39 -6.40
CA ALA A 63 -10.96 43.00 -7.70
C ALA A 63 -10.72 41.57 -8.24
N GLN A 64 -11.77 40.76 -8.04
CA GLN A 64 -12.22 39.67 -8.90
C GLN A 64 -12.43 40.16 -10.35
N PRO A 65 -11.99 39.37 -11.35
CA PRO A 65 -12.73 39.27 -12.60
C PRO A 65 -13.14 37.82 -12.90
N ALA A 66 -14.41 37.71 -13.28
CA ALA A 66 -15.02 36.80 -14.24
C ALA A 66 -14.75 35.29 -14.12
N ALA A 67 -15.82 34.59 -13.77
CA ALA A 67 -16.01 33.16 -13.93
C ALA A 67 -15.68 32.70 -15.37
N VAL A 68 -14.59 31.94 -15.50
CA VAL A 68 -14.40 30.98 -16.58
C VAL A 68 -15.08 29.69 -16.14
N ALA A 69 -16.08 29.27 -16.92
CA ALA A 69 -16.76 27.98 -16.74
C ALA A 69 -15.73 26.84 -16.64
N PRO A 70 -15.95 25.81 -15.81
CA PRO A 70 -15.08 24.65 -15.81
C PRO A 70 -15.31 23.92 -17.15
N SER A 71 -14.42 24.16 -18.11
CA SER A 71 -14.22 23.24 -19.21
C SER A 71 -13.84 21.92 -18.57
N SER A 72 -14.78 20.99 -18.55
CA SER A 72 -14.56 19.60 -18.18
C SER A 72 -13.55 19.02 -19.15
N THR A 73 -12.27 19.14 -18.81
CA THR A 73 -11.20 18.40 -19.47
C THR A 73 -11.41 16.94 -19.09
N SER A 74 -12.22 16.25 -19.90
CA SER A 74 -12.32 14.80 -19.83
C SER A 74 -10.91 14.25 -20.06
N LEU A 75 -10.33 13.64 -19.02
CA LEU A 75 -9.17 12.78 -19.19
C LEU A 75 -9.48 11.83 -20.35
N PRO A 76 -8.56 11.64 -21.33
CA PRO A 76 -8.75 10.64 -22.36
C PRO A 76 -9.03 9.29 -21.68
N GLY A 77 -10.27 8.80 -21.81
CA GLY A 77 -10.61 7.45 -21.40
C GLY A 77 -9.73 6.45 -22.18
N PRO A 78 -9.36 5.31 -21.59
CA PRO A 78 -8.44 4.37 -22.22
C PRO A 78 -8.98 3.90 -23.57
N THR A 79 -8.32 4.34 -24.63
CA THR A 79 -8.59 3.98 -26.01
C THR A 79 -8.44 2.47 -26.20
N GLY A 80 -9.54 1.78 -26.53
CA GLY A 80 -9.53 0.62 -27.44
C GLY A 80 -8.80 -0.66 -27.03
N GLY A 81 -8.60 -0.93 -25.74
CA GLY A 81 -8.16 -2.25 -25.25
C GLY A 81 -9.22 -2.89 -24.34
N ASN A 82 -9.42 -4.21 -24.44
CA ASN A 82 -10.26 -4.98 -23.51
C ASN A 82 -9.60 -5.19 -22.13
N GLU A 83 -8.51 -4.47 -21.85
CA GLU A 83 -7.64 -4.69 -20.71
C GLU A 83 -7.21 -3.37 -20.06
N ILE A 84 -7.27 -3.32 -18.73
CA ILE A 84 -6.77 -2.23 -17.90
C ILE A 84 -5.53 -2.73 -17.17
N LYS A 85 -4.39 -2.09 -17.41
CA LYS A 85 -3.12 -2.44 -16.77
C LYS A 85 -2.92 -1.67 -15.49
N ILE A 86 -2.71 -2.39 -14.39
CA ILE A 86 -2.28 -1.85 -13.11
C ILE A 86 -0.83 -2.26 -12.88
N GLY A 87 0.02 -1.28 -12.59
CA GLY A 87 1.40 -1.52 -12.25
C GLY A 87 1.56 -1.88 -10.78
N GLY A 88 2.52 -2.73 -10.45
CA GLY A 88 2.87 -3.07 -9.08
C GLY A 88 4.37 -3.16 -8.92
N ILE A 89 4.93 -2.27 -8.10
CA ILE A 89 6.36 -2.24 -7.79
C ILE A 89 6.52 -2.83 -6.39
N PHE A 90 7.07 -4.03 -6.33
CA PHE A 90 7.23 -4.80 -5.10
C PHE A 90 8.71 -5.11 -4.87
N ASN A 91 9.10 -5.32 -3.61
CA ASN A 91 10.45 -5.79 -3.29
C ASN A 91 10.52 -7.31 -3.45
N ILE A 92 10.40 -7.82 -4.67
CA ILE A 92 10.35 -9.26 -4.95
C ILE A 92 11.65 -9.93 -4.51
N THR A 93 12.77 -9.24 -4.72
CA THR A 93 14.08 -9.67 -4.21
C THR A 93 14.62 -8.74 -3.12
N GLY A 94 15.62 -9.25 -2.39
CA GLY A 94 16.30 -8.53 -1.31
C GLY A 94 15.67 -8.76 0.06
N GLN A 95 16.03 -7.89 1.02
CA GLN A 95 15.71 -8.06 2.44
C GLN A 95 14.21 -8.08 2.75
N ASN A 96 13.38 -7.49 1.88
CA ASN A 96 11.92 -7.37 2.08
C ASN A 96 11.09 -8.34 1.22
N ALA A 97 11.71 -9.37 0.64
CA ALA A 97 11.05 -10.35 -0.25
C ALA A 97 9.83 -11.04 0.39
N SER A 98 9.93 -11.43 1.66
CA SER A 98 8.84 -12.11 2.38
C SER A 98 7.60 -11.23 2.51
N GLN A 99 7.76 -9.92 2.73
CA GLN A 99 6.65 -8.99 2.76
C GLN A 99 6.07 -8.80 1.36
N ALA A 100 6.92 -8.66 0.34
CA ALA A 100 6.45 -8.51 -1.04
C ALA A 100 5.62 -9.70 -1.52
N GLU A 101 5.94 -10.92 -1.09
CA GLU A 101 5.15 -12.11 -1.43
C GLU A 101 3.69 -11.99 -0.96
N LEU A 102 3.47 -11.55 0.28
CA LEU A 102 2.13 -11.34 0.82
C LEU A 102 1.35 -10.28 0.05
N TRP A 103 2.01 -9.17 -0.28
CA TRP A 103 1.39 -8.08 -1.05
C TRP A 103 1.06 -8.50 -2.48
N MET A 104 1.94 -9.25 -3.14
CA MET A 104 1.66 -9.80 -4.46
C MET A 104 0.51 -10.80 -4.43
N LYS A 105 0.44 -11.68 -3.42
CA LYS A 105 -0.70 -12.59 -3.26
C LYS A 105 -2.01 -11.82 -3.10
N ALA A 106 -2.02 -10.78 -2.26
CA ALA A 106 -3.19 -9.92 -2.06
C ALA A 106 -3.60 -9.19 -3.35
N ALA A 107 -2.64 -8.62 -4.08
CA ALA A 107 -2.91 -7.92 -5.34
C ALA A 107 -3.45 -8.86 -6.42
N ASN A 108 -2.87 -10.05 -6.57
CA ASN A 108 -3.37 -11.06 -7.52
C ASN A 108 -4.76 -11.57 -7.14
N LEU A 109 -5.03 -11.76 -5.83
CA LEU A 109 -6.36 -12.15 -5.36
C LEU A 109 -7.40 -11.07 -5.68
N ALA A 110 -7.08 -9.80 -5.43
CA ALA A 110 -7.98 -8.69 -5.73
C ALA A 110 -8.27 -8.60 -7.24
N VAL A 111 -7.24 -8.70 -8.09
CA VAL A 111 -7.42 -8.72 -9.56
C VAL A 111 -8.28 -9.90 -9.99
N LYS A 112 -8.06 -11.09 -9.43
CA LYS A 112 -8.88 -12.26 -9.71
C LYS A 112 -10.34 -12.02 -9.34
N GLN A 113 -10.61 -11.50 -8.14
CA GLN A 113 -11.97 -11.21 -7.68
C GLN A 113 -12.68 -10.20 -8.57
N ILE A 114 -11.98 -9.14 -9.00
CA ILE A 114 -12.54 -8.12 -9.91
C ILE A 114 -12.84 -8.73 -11.28
N ASN A 115 -11.93 -9.52 -11.82
CA ASN A 115 -12.11 -10.17 -13.12
C ASN A 115 -13.22 -11.23 -13.09
N ASP A 116 -13.34 -12.00 -12.01
CA ASP A 116 -14.42 -12.96 -11.79
C ASP A 116 -15.79 -12.27 -11.66
N ALA A 117 -15.83 -11.03 -11.16
CA ALA A 117 -17.03 -10.20 -11.06
C ALA A 117 -17.43 -9.52 -12.39
N GLY A 118 -16.70 -9.76 -13.48
CA GLY A 118 -16.99 -9.19 -14.81
C GLY A 118 -16.11 -8.00 -15.20
N GLY A 119 -15.05 -7.71 -14.45
CA GLY A 119 -14.08 -6.65 -14.76
C GLY A 119 -14.58 -5.25 -14.40
N ILE A 120 -13.84 -4.23 -14.85
CA ILE A 120 -14.22 -2.81 -14.70
C ILE A 120 -14.69 -2.31 -16.06
N ASP A 121 -15.93 -1.83 -16.14
CA ASP A 121 -16.56 -1.40 -17.41
C ASP A 121 -16.47 -2.45 -18.53
N GLY A 122 -16.53 -3.74 -18.17
CA GLY A 122 -16.39 -4.87 -19.10
C GLY A 122 -14.96 -5.13 -19.58
N LYS A 123 -13.95 -4.46 -19.02
CA LYS A 123 -12.52 -4.67 -19.30
C LYS A 123 -11.88 -5.48 -18.18
N GLN A 124 -11.00 -6.41 -18.55
CA GLN A 124 -10.25 -7.23 -17.60
C GLN A 124 -9.06 -6.45 -17.03
N LEU A 125 -8.72 -6.68 -15.77
CA LEU A 125 -7.53 -6.13 -15.14
C LEU A 125 -6.35 -7.07 -15.31
N THR A 126 -5.20 -6.48 -15.60
CA THR A 126 -3.91 -7.17 -15.57
C THR A 126 -2.95 -6.45 -14.64
N LEU A 127 -2.32 -7.23 -13.75
CA LEU A 127 -1.27 -6.76 -12.87
C LEU A 127 0.10 -6.97 -13.53
N VAL A 128 0.75 -5.88 -13.89
CA VAL A 128 2.16 -5.88 -14.30
C VAL A 128 3.00 -5.69 -13.05
N LYS A 129 4.05 -6.50 -12.89
CA LYS A 129 4.85 -6.53 -11.65
C LYS A 129 6.31 -6.24 -11.97
N GLU A 130 6.90 -5.34 -11.21
CA GLU A 130 8.32 -5.01 -11.28
C GLU A 130 8.99 -5.13 -9.91
N ASP A 131 10.29 -5.42 -9.93
CA ASP A 131 11.08 -5.64 -8.73
C ASP A 131 11.90 -4.39 -8.35
N ALA A 132 11.68 -3.89 -7.14
CA ALA A 132 12.46 -2.80 -6.55
C ALA A 132 13.74 -3.28 -5.83
N GLN A 133 13.94 -4.59 -5.71
CA GLN A 133 15.12 -5.25 -5.14
C GLN A 133 15.44 -4.83 -3.69
N SER A 134 14.46 -4.26 -2.96
CA SER A 134 14.67 -3.65 -1.64
C SER A 134 15.65 -2.48 -1.62
N THR A 135 15.86 -1.80 -2.75
CA THR A 135 16.77 -0.64 -2.84
C THR A 135 16.07 0.59 -3.45
N ASN A 136 16.60 1.79 -3.18
CA ASN A 136 16.07 3.01 -3.81
C ASN A 136 16.39 3.08 -5.32
N PRO A 137 17.61 2.74 -5.79
CA PRO A 137 17.89 2.70 -7.23
C PRO A 137 17.05 1.68 -7.98
N GLY A 138 16.82 0.49 -7.39
CA GLY A 138 15.95 -0.53 -7.98
C GLY A 138 14.50 -0.06 -8.12
N ALA A 139 13.96 0.60 -7.08
CA ALA A 139 12.62 1.20 -7.15
C ALA A 139 12.49 2.25 -8.26
N LEU A 140 13.51 3.11 -8.42
CA LEU A 140 13.53 4.13 -9.48
C LEU A 140 13.59 3.50 -10.89
N ALA A 141 14.46 2.51 -11.09
CA ALA A 141 14.58 1.80 -12.35
C ALA A 141 13.27 1.06 -12.72
N ALA A 142 12.65 0.38 -11.75
CA ALA A 142 11.35 -0.27 -11.91
C ALA A 142 10.25 0.74 -12.29
N TYR A 143 10.25 1.92 -11.65
CA TYR A 143 9.26 2.96 -11.93
C TYR A 143 9.44 3.55 -13.34
N GLN A 144 10.68 3.82 -13.75
CA GLN A 144 10.99 4.30 -15.10
C GLN A 144 10.54 3.30 -16.17
N LYS A 145 10.83 2.00 -15.96
CA LYS A 145 10.36 0.93 -16.85
C LYS A 145 8.83 0.89 -16.95
N MET A 146 8.12 1.05 -15.83
CA MET A 146 6.65 1.11 -15.82
C MET A 146 6.11 2.28 -16.66
N ILE A 147 6.73 3.45 -16.58
CA ILE A 147 6.33 4.62 -17.37
C ILE A 147 6.61 4.40 -18.87
N GLU A 148 7.79 3.87 -19.20
CA GLU A 148 8.27 3.80 -20.58
C GLU A 148 7.66 2.64 -21.36
N VAL A 149 7.56 1.47 -20.72
CA VAL A 149 7.23 0.20 -21.38
C VAL A 149 5.78 -0.19 -21.13
N ASP A 150 5.41 -0.36 -19.85
CA ASP A 150 4.15 -1.02 -19.49
C ASP A 150 2.94 -0.08 -19.54
N LYS A 151 3.17 1.20 -19.24
CA LYS A 151 2.19 2.31 -19.27
C LYS A 151 0.89 1.96 -18.54
N PRO A 152 0.95 1.61 -17.24
CA PRO A 152 -0.25 1.32 -16.46
C PRO A 152 -1.06 2.59 -16.18
N VAL A 153 -2.34 2.42 -15.84
CA VAL A 153 -3.21 3.55 -15.43
C VAL A 153 -2.95 4.02 -13.99
N ALA A 154 -2.43 3.14 -13.14
CA ALA A 154 -2.10 3.39 -11.75
C ALA A 154 -1.02 2.42 -11.28
N ILE A 155 -0.26 2.81 -10.25
CA ILE A 155 0.85 2.01 -9.71
C ILE A 155 0.59 1.68 -8.23
N LEU A 156 0.66 0.40 -7.87
CA LEU A 156 0.78 -0.06 -6.49
C LEU A 156 2.25 0.00 -6.09
N MET A 157 2.59 0.93 -5.21
CA MET A 157 3.95 1.12 -4.74
C MET A 157 4.26 0.27 -3.51
N THR A 158 5.56 0.05 -3.34
CA THR A 158 6.20 -0.48 -2.13
C THR A 158 5.72 0.20 -0.83
N ASN A 159 5.89 -0.51 0.29
CA ASN A 159 5.64 0.00 1.63
C ASN A 159 6.85 0.71 2.26
N LEU A 160 8.00 0.76 1.58
CA LEU A 160 9.21 1.40 2.10
C LEU A 160 9.23 2.90 1.81
N SER A 161 9.11 3.71 2.86
CA SER A 161 9.09 5.18 2.78
C SER A 161 10.24 5.78 1.97
N THR A 162 11.45 5.23 2.08
CA THR A 162 12.63 5.75 1.35
C THR A 162 12.52 5.57 -0.16
N GLN A 163 11.94 4.45 -0.60
CA GLN A 163 11.75 4.15 -2.02
C GLN A 163 10.68 5.05 -2.62
N ILE A 164 9.57 5.27 -1.90
CA ILE A 164 8.49 6.18 -2.32
C ILE A 164 9.03 7.61 -2.46
N GLN A 165 9.85 8.05 -1.50
CA GLN A 165 10.50 9.37 -1.57
C GLN A 165 11.47 9.48 -2.75
N ALA A 166 12.18 8.41 -3.08
CA ALA A 166 13.12 8.40 -4.20
C ALA A 166 12.43 8.52 -5.57
N VAL A 167 11.22 7.97 -5.73
CA VAL A 167 10.47 8.05 -6.99
C VAL A 167 9.53 9.24 -7.08
N SER A 168 9.29 9.95 -5.97
CA SER A 168 8.24 10.98 -5.89
C SER A 168 8.34 12.05 -6.98
N ASP A 169 9.54 12.49 -7.36
CA ASP A 169 9.68 13.55 -8.37
C ASP A 169 9.38 13.00 -9.78
N VAL A 170 9.74 11.74 -10.03
CA VAL A 170 9.40 11.04 -11.28
C VAL A 170 7.89 10.77 -11.37
N ALA A 171 7.27 10.34 -10.27
CA ALA A 171 5.83 10.15 -10.18
C ALA A 171 5.05 11.44 -10.44
N LYS A 172 5.49 12.57 -9.86
CA LYS A 172 4.93 13.91 -10.13
C LYS A 172 5.00 14.29 -11.59
N ALA A 173 6.15 14.07 -12.22
CA ALA A 173 6.36 14.41 -13.63
C ALA A 173 5.55 13.52 -14.58
N ALA A 174 5.42 12.23 -14.26
CA ALA A 174 4.65 11.26 -15.04
C ALA A 174 3.12 11.46 -14.92
N GLY A 175 2.66 12.08 -13.84
CA GLY A 175 1.23 12.29 -13.61
C GLY A 175 0.44 11.01 -13.34
N LEU A 176 1.12 9.97 -12.82
CA LEU A 176 0.51 8.67 -12.55
C LEU A 176 0.14 8.53 -11.07
N PRO A 177 -1.11 8.18 -10.74
CA PRO A 177 -1.51 7.93 -9.36
C PRO A 177 -0.80 6.68 -8.82
N GLU A 178 -0.20 6.83 -7.64
CA GLU A 178 0.50 5.77 -6.92
C GLU A 178 -0.13 5.49 -5.57
N ALA A 179 -0.56 4.25 -5.34
CA ALA A 179 -1.08 3.81 -4.05
C ALA A 179 0.06 3.24 -3.20
N THR A 180 0.31 3.82 -2.03
CA THR A 180 1.47 3.49 -1.21
C THR A 180 1.13 2.99 0.20
N GLY A 181 1.98 2.10 0.70
CA GLY A 181 2.00 1.63 2.08
C GLY A 181 3.00 2.33 3.00
N GLY A 182 3.77 3.33 2.55
CA GLY A 182 4.75 4.00 3.41
C GLY A 182 4.09 4.84 4.50
N THR A 183 4.59 4.78 5.74
CA THR A 183 3.99 5.45 6.89
C THR A 183 4.59 6.83 7.18
N ALA A 184 5.80 7.11 6.69
CA ALA A 184 6.52 8.32 7.06
C ALA A 184 5.71 9.60 6.79
N VAL A 185 5.72 10.50 7.78
CA VAL A 185 5.06 11.82 7.73
C VAL A 185 5.52 12.63 6.53
N LYS A 186 6.82 12.53 6.19
CA LYS A 186 7.40 13.18 5.01
C LYS A 186 6.61 12.89 3.74
N ASN A 187 6.08 11.67 3.54
CA ASN A 187 5.33 11.32 2.33
C ASN A 187 4.08 12.19 2.14
N THR A 188 3.46 12.66 3.24
CA THR A 188 2.30 13.56 3.22
C THR A 188 2.69 14.99 2.82
N HIS A 189 3.90 15.42 3.16
CA HIS A 189 4.36 16.82 2.96
C HIS A 189 5.26 17.00 1.74
N MET A 190 5.49 15.96 0.92
CA MET A 190 6.28 16.09 -0.31
C MET A 190 5.59 16.91 -1.40
N GLY A 191 4.32 17.26 -1.24
CA GLY A 191 3.55 17.99 -2.24
C GLY A 191 3.35 17.21 -3.54
N ASN A 192 3.32 15.87 -3.48
CA ASN A 192 2.95 15.04 -4.61
C ASN A 192 1.44 14.77 -4.58
N PRO A 193 0.64 15.34 -5.48
CA PRO A 193 -0.80 15.08 -5.51
C PRO A 193 -1.13 13.65 -5.93
N TRP A 194 -0.18 12.92 -6.51
CA TRP A 194 -0.37 11.57 -7.02
C TRP A 194 -0.14 10.47 -6.00
N ILE A 195 0.34 10.80 -4.79
CA ILE A 195 0.51 9.82 -3.70
C ILE A 195 -0.83 9.58 -3.01
N LEU A 196 -1.40 8.41 -3.26
CA LEU A 196 -2.58 7.90 -2.57
C LEU A 196 -2.12 7.04 -1.39
N ARG A 197 -2.37 7.52 -0.17
CA ARG A 197 -2.01 6.77 1.05
C ARG A 197 -3.08 5.74 1.38
N LEU A 198 -2.66 4.49 1.57
CA LEU A 198 -3.54 3.39 2.02
C LEU A 198 -3.64 3.28 3.54
N ARG A 199 -2.80 4.02 4.27
CA ARG A 199 -2.76 4.05 5.74
C ARG A 199 -2.41 5.44 6.27
N PRO A 200 -2.86 5.80 7.49
CA PRO A 200 -2.49 7.06 8.12
C PRO A 200 -0.96 7.18 8.27
N ASP A 201 -0.48 8.41 8.40
CA ASP A 201 0.91 8.64 8.74
C ASP A 201 1.16 8.46 10.24
N ASP A 202 2.43 8.27 10.57
CA ASP A 202 2.88 7.99 11.93
C ASP A 202 2.54 9.12 12.92
N SER A 203 2.15 10.32 12.48
CA SER A 203 1.73 11.39 13.39
C SER A 203 0.28 11.23 13.89
N ILE A 204 -0.53 10.43 13.21
CA ILE A 204 -1.95 10.22 13.55
C ILE A 204 -2.17 8.84 14.19
N ALA A 205 -1.33 7.86 13.87
CA ALA A 205 -1.45 6.48 14.36
C ALA A 205 -0.76 6.22 15.71
N ALA A 206 -0.25 7.27 16.38
CA ALA A 206 0.46 7.20 17.65
C ALA A 206 -0.48 7.09 18.87
#